data_AF-A0A2K4ZQB5-F1
#
_entry.id   AF-A0A2K4ZQB5-F1
#
_cell.length_a   1.000
_cell.length_b   1.000
_cell.length_c   1.000
_cell.angle_alpha   90.00
_cell.angle_beta   90.00
_cell.angle_gamma   90.00
#
_symmetry.space_group_name_H-M   'P 1'
#
loop_
_entity.id
_entity.type
_entity.pdbx_description
1 polymer ?
#
loop_
_entity_poly.entity_id
_entity_poly.type
_entity_poly.pdbx_seq_one_letter_code
_entity_poly.pdbx_strand_id
1 'polypeptide(L)'
;MGNYKTFDKMFNDDKIVSPEDREQINFQVSLIGKMIKAREKKGFSQRDLATLSGVKQSVIARLESMKSTPQIDTLLKILAPLGYTLSITPIENKQ
;
A
#
# COMPACT_ATOMS: atom_id res chain seq x y z
N MET A 1 16.12 -6.92 -25.02
CA MET A 1 15.63 -6.21 -23.81
C MET A 1 15.51 -4.74 -24.17
N GLY A 2 14.34 -4.13 -24.00
CA GLY A 2 14.11 -2.73 -24.40
C GLY A 2 14.98 -1.74 -23.61
N ASN A 3 15.51 -0.74 -24.28
CA ASN A 3 16.34 0.32 -23.70
C ASN A 3 15.47 1.34 -22.93
N TYR A 4 14.98 0.96 -21.76
CA TYR A 4 14.28 1.89 -20.87
C TYR A 4 15.31 2.70 -20.07
N LYS A 5 15.31 4.03 -20.27
CA LYS A 5 16.21 4.95 -19.55
C LYS A 5 15.66 5.41 -18.19
N THR A 6 14.34 5.27 -17.95
CA THR A 6 13.68 5.71 -16.72
C THR A 6 12.55 4.75 -16.33
N PHE A 7 12.31 4.62 -15.01
CA PHE A 7 11.19 3.85 -14.46
C PHE A 7 9.84 4.35 -15.01
N ASP A 8 9.66 5.67 -15.09
CA ASP A 8 8.42 6.28 -15.61
C ASP A 8 8.06 5.77 -17.01
N LYS A 9 9.04 5.74 -17.92
CA LYS A 9 8.82 5.25 -19.29
C LYS A 9 8.51 3.76 -19.36
N MET A 10 9.09 2.96 -18.45
CA MET A 10 8.81 1.53 -18.36
C MET A 10 7.41 1.28 -17.77
N PHE A 11 7.07 1.98 -16.69
CA PHE A 11 5.82 1.82 -15.97
C PHE A 11 4.61 2.25 -16.81
N ASN A 12 4.79 3.26 -17.66
CA ASN A 12 3.76 3.76 -18.56
C ASN A 12 3.66 3.00 -19.90
N ASP A 13 4.51 1.99 -20.13
CA ASP A 13 4.48 1.16 -21.35
C ASP A 13 3.59 -0.08 -21.14
N ASP A 14 2.47 -0.13 -21.85
CA ASP A 14 1.48 -1.21 -21.77
C ASP A 14 2.04 -2.58 -22.19
N LYS A 15 3.17 -2.61 -22.92
CA LYS A 15 3.86 -3.86 -23.26
C LYS A 15 4.65 -4.46 -22.10
N ILE A 16 4.90 -3.67 -21.07
CA ILE A 16 5.68 -4.07 -19.89
C ILE A 16 4.79 -4.18 -18.66
N VAL A 17 3.91 -3.19 -18.45
CA VAL A 17 2.96 -3.17 -17.35
C VAL A 17 1.58 -2.99 -17.93
N SER A 18 0.75 -4.04 -17.84
CA SER A 18 -0.63 -4.00 -18.31
C SER A 18 -1.41 -2.87 -17.61
N PRO A 19 -2.45 -2.30 -18.26
CA PRO A 19 -3.32 -1.32 -17.62
C PRO A 19 -3.89 -1.82 -16.28
N GLU A 20 -4.26 -3.09 -16.20
CA GLU A 20 -4.78 -3.73 -14.99
C GLU A 20 -3.74 -3.79 -13.87
N ASP A 21 -2.52 -4.21 -14.18
CA ASP A 21 -1.42 -4.24 -13.22
C ASP A 21 -1.07 -2.82 -12.75
N ARG A 22 -1.12 -1.84 -13.65
CA ARG A 22 -0.86 -0.43 -13.32
C ARG A 22 -1.91 0.12 -12.36
N GLU A 23 -3.19 -0.16 -12.60
CA GLU A 23 -4.27 0.20 -11.67
C GLU A 23 -4.05 -0.44 -10.30
N GLN A 24 -3.73 -1.73 -10.26
CA GLN A 24 -3.48 -2.45 -9.02
C GLN A 24 -2.30 -1.88 -8.24
N ILE A 25 -1.18 -1.57 -8.92
CA ILE A 25 0.00 -0.96 -8.31
C ILE A 25 -0.33 0.42 -7.77
N ASN A 26 -0.99 1.27 -8.56
CA ASN A 26 -1.41 2.61 -8.13
C ASN A 26 -2.33 2.56 -6.91
N PHE A 27 -3.26 1.59 -6.88
CA PHE A 27 -4.12 1.36 -5.73
C PHE A 27 -3.32 0.97 -4.48
N GLN A 28 -2.38 0.03 -4.59
CA GLN A 28 -1.53 -0.39 -3.47
C GLN A 28 -0.68 0.77 -2.93
N VAL A 29 -0.06 1.56 -3.82
CA VAL A 29 0.70 2.78 -3.46
C VAL A 29 -0.18 3.75 -2.67
N SER A 30 -1.38 4.01 -3.17
CA SER A 30 -2.34 4.93 -2.53
C SER A 30 -2.77 4.43 -1.15
N LEU A 31 -3.10 3.15 -1.03
CA LEU A 31 -3.54 2.52 0.22
C LEU A 31 -2.43 2.55 1.29
N ILE A 32 -1.22 2.10 0.95
CA ILE A 32 -0.08 2.08 1.87
C ILE A 32 0.32 3.51 2.24
N GLY A 33 0.30 4.44 1.28
CA GLY A 33 0.57 5.86 1.54
C GLY A 33 -0.42 6.48 2.53
N LYS A 34 -1.71 6.16 2.44
CA LYS A 34 -2.72 6.60 3.43
C LYS A 34 -2.45 6.02 4.81
N MET A 35 -2.07 4.74 4.89
CA MET A 35 -1.73 4.09 6.15
C MET A 35 -0.50 4.72 6.82
N ILE A 36 0.57 5.01 6.05
CA ILE A 36 1.78 5.69 6.55
C ILE A 36 1.41 7.07 7.11
N LYS A 37 0.66 7.87 6.35
CA LYS A 37 0.21 9.19 6.79
C LYS A 37 -0.62 9.12 8.08
N ALA A 38 -1.52 8.13 8.19
CA ALA A 38 -2.31 7.92 9.40
C ALA A 38 -1.42 7.57 10.62
N ARG A 39 -0.41 6.71 10.42
CA ARG A 39 0.58 6.36 11.46
C ARG A 39 1.35 7.60 11.91
N GLU A 40 1.90 8.36 10.97
CA GLU A 40 2.69 9.57 11.25
C GLU A 40 1.86 10.66 11.93
N LYS A 41 0.60 10.86 11.51
CA LYS A 41 -0.32 11.81 12.15
C LYS A 41 -0.60 11.48 13.62
N LYS A 42 -0.52 10.20 14.00
CA LYS A 42 -0.62 9.76 15.41
C LYS A 42 0.72 9.80 16.16
N GLY A 43 1.82 10.16 15.51
CA GLY A 43 3.15 10.18 16.11
C GLY A 43 3.74 8.79 16.37
N PHE A 44 3.22 7.75 15.71
CA PHE A 44 3.69 6.38 15.94
C PHE A 44 4.91 6.05 15.07
N SER A 45 5.95 5.47 15.67
CA SER A 45 6.97 4.75 14.93
C SER A 45 6.41 3.45 14.36
N GLN A 46 7.14 2.81 13.43
CA GLN A 46 6.79 1.46 12.96
C GLN A 46 6.75 0.44 14.11
N ARG A 47 7.58 0.63 15.14
CA ARG A 47 7.62 -0.26 16.32
C ARG A 47 6.40 -0.05 17.21
N ASP A 48 5.96 1.20 17.38
CA ASP A 48 4.76 1.50 18.15
C ASP A 48 3.52 0.91 17.49
N LEU A 49 3.38 1.10 16.17
CA LEU A 49 2.27 0.52 15.43
C LEU A 49 2.28 -1.00 15.47
N ALA A 50 3.46 -1.62 15.38
CA ALA A 50 3.61 -3.07 15.51
C ALA A 50 3.10 -3.58 16.86
N THR A 51 3.50 -2.92 17.96
CA THR A 51 3.03 -3.25 19.31
C THR A 51 1.52 -3.10 19.43
N LEU A 52 0.96 -1.98 18.95
CA LEU A 52 -0.47 -1.67 19.05
C LEU A 52 -1.35 -2.61 18.20
N SER A 53 -0.84 -3.07 17.05
CA SER A 53 -1.56 -3.95 16.13
C SER A 53 -1.34 -5.44 16.40
N GLY A 54 -0.39 -5.80 17.27
CA GLY A 54 -0.01 -7.19 17.52
C GLY A 54 0.68 -7.86 16.34
N VAL A 55 1.22 -7.09 15.37
CA VAL A 55 1.99 -7.62 14.23
C VAL A 55 3.48 -7.38 14.44
N LYS A 56 4.34 -8.15 13.75
CA LYS A 56 5.79 -7.94 13.84
C LYS A 56 6.19 -6.62 13.17
N GLN A 57 7.15 -5.88 13.74
CA GLN A 57 7.66 -4.64 13.12
C GLN A 57 8.23 -4.87 11.72
N SER A 58 8.82 -6.05 11.45
CA SER A 58 9.28 -6.42 10.10
C SER A 58 8.14 -6.54 9.09
N VAL A 59 6.90 -6.82 9.53
CA VAL A 59 5.70 -6.80 8.68
C VAL A 59 5.34 -5.36 8.32
N ILE A 60 5.30 -4.46 9.31
CA ILE A 60 5.06 -3.03 9.06
C ILE A 60 6.12 -2.46 8.09
N ALA A 61 7.41 -2.72 8.34
CA ALA A 61 8.49 -2.20 7.52
C ALA A 61 8.44 -2.72 6.06
N ARG A 62 8.13 -4.00 5.85
CA ARG A 62 7.98 -4.57 4.50
C ARG A 62 6.73 -4.04 3.79
N LEU A 63 5.66 -3.84 4.53
CA LEU A 63 4.43 -3.23 4.01
C LEU A 63 4.70 -1.80 3.54
N GLU A 64 5.31 -0.96 4.39
CA GLU A 64 5.60 0.45 4.06
C GLU A 64 6.64 0.62 2.95
N SER A 65 7.52 -0.37 2.76
CA SER A 65 8.49 -0.40 1.65
C SER A 65 7.95 -1.11 0.40
N MET A 66 6.66 -1.48 0.37
CA MET A 66 6.02 -2.21 -0.73
C MET A 66 6.73 -3.53 -1.12
N LYS A 67 7.45 -4.15 -0.18
CA LYS A 67 8.11 -5.44 -0.37
C LYS A 67 7.20 -6.64 -0.10
N SER A 68 5.99 -6.40 0.41
CA SER A 68 4.99 -7.44 0.64
C SER A 68 3.58 -6.88 0.61
N THR A 69 2.66 -7.60 -0.02
CA THR A 69 1.22 -7.34 0.07
C THR A 69 0.67 -7.98 1.34
N PRO A 70 -0.03 -7.24 2.22
CA PRO A 70 -0.59 -7.80 3.44
C PRO A 70 -1.85 -8.60 3.09
N GLN A 71 -2.14 -9.64 3.87
CA GLN A 71 -3.48 -10.22 3.87
C GLN A 71 -4.47 -9.25 4.52
N ILE A 72 -5.76 -9.40 4.20
CA ILE A 72 -6.82 -8.52 4.69
C ILE A 72 -6.85 -8.50 6.22
N ASP A 73 -6.69 -9.66 6.89
CA ASP A 73 -6.67 -9.75 8.35
C ASP A 73 -5.55 -8.91 8.98
N THR A 74 -4.37 -8.93 8.35
CA THR A 74 -3.18 -8.20 8.77
C THR A 74 -3.38 -6.71 8.57
N LEU A 75 -3.95 -6.32 7.43
CA LEU A 75 -4.28 -4.93 7.16
C LEU A 75 -5.30 -4.38 8.18
N LEU A 76 -6.35 -5.15 8.49
CA LEU A 76 -7.35 -4.76 9.50
C LEU A 76 -6.72 -4.59 10.90
N LYS A 77 -5.83 -5.51 11.32
CA LYS A 77 -5.07 -5.38 12.58
C LYS A 77 -4.24 -4.09 12.63
N ILE A 78 -3.66 -3.67 11.51
CA ILE A 78 -2.84 -2.46 11.42
C ILE A 78 -3.72 -1.19 11.40
N LEU A 79 -4.86 -1.22 10.69
CA LEU A 79 -5.77 -0.08 10.57
C LEU A 79 -6.53 0.22 11.87
N ALA A 80 -6.89 -0.81 12.64
CA ALA A 80 -7.65 -0.67 13.89
C ALA A 80 -7.02 0.33 14.91
N PRO A 81 -5.74 0.22 15.32
CA PRO A 81 -5.13 1.20 16.24
C PRO A 81 -4.95 2.58 15.62
N LEU A 82 -4.94 2.68 14.29
CA LEU A 82 -4.94 3.95 13.58
C LEU A 82 -6.33 4.62 13.57
N GLY A 83 -7.39 3.90 13.96
CA GLY A 83 -8.77 4.40 13.92
C GLY A 83 -9.39 4.32 12.52
N TYR A 84 -8.92 3.40 11.69
CA TYR A 84 -9.40 3.19 10.32
C TYR A 84 -9.92 1.77 10.13
N THR A 85 -10.70 1.59 9.06
CA THR A 85 -11.15 0.30 8.56
C THR A 85 -11.25 0.35 7.03
N LEU A 86 -11.61 -0.77 6.41
CA LEU A 86 -11.91 -0.83 4.97
C LEU A 86 -13.41 -0.66 4.74
N SER A 87 -13.76 -0.01 3.63
CA SER A 87 -15.12 0.08 3.12
C SER A 87 -15.15 -0.33 1.65
N ILE A 88 -16.30 -0.83 1.21
CA ILE A 88 -16.58 -1.08 -0.20
C ILE A 88 -17.30 0.15 -0.73
N THR A 89 -16.75 0.77 -1.77
CA THR A 89 -17.32 1.95 -2.42
C THR A 89 -17.45 1.71 -3.92
N PRO A 90 -18.42 2.34 -4.61
CA PRO A 90 -18.50 2.29 -6.07
C PRO A 90 -17.21 2.77 -6.72
N ILE A 91 -16.87 2.18 -7.86
CA ILE A 91 -15.77 2.68 -8.70
C ILE A 91 -16.32 3.83 -9.54
N GLU A 92 -15.87 5.05 -9.26
CA GLU A 92 -16.20 6.20 -10.09
C GLU A 92 -15.43 6.10 -11.41
N ASN A 93 -16.15 6.15 -12.54
CA ASN A 93 -15.62 6.12 -13.91
C ASN A 93 -15.11 4.77 -14.45
N LYS A 94 -15.60 3.62 -13.97
CA LYS A 94 -15.55 2.38 -14.79
C LYS A 94 -16.80 2.34 -15.68
N GLN A 95 -16.63 2.72 -16.95
CA GLN A 95 -17.56 2.31 -18.02
C GLN A 95 -17.30 0.85 -18.40
#